data_AF-A0A1F6ZDS7-F1
#
_entry.id   AF-A0A1F6ZDS7-F1
#
_cell.length_a   1.000
_cell.length_b   1.000
_cell.length_c   1.000
_cell.angle_alpha   90.00
_cell.angle_beta   90.00
_cell.angle_gamma   90.00
#
_symmetry.space_group_name_H-M   'P 1'
#
loop_
_entity.id
_entity.type
_entity.pdbx_description
1 polymer ?
#
loop_
_entity_poly.entity_id
_entity_poly.type
_entity_poly.pdbx_seq_one_letter_code
_entity_poly.pdbx_strand_id
1 'polypeptide(L)'
;MVSKYDIFYVIATKGEIKISEIVKVLNKQKEDYQIVFNHVLELEKEGYIERDKTIRVNHNEGSKTLFRLISFCITNGINYNLMFKSSMLEFIEKAAKKEYFTIKDIKIHPQTYNFYIASLSKYGFLLILSRNPLKCKLLKHRFLIDLGDFFNNPIKFYAPKQKDLIPEIEKEAKKYKRNLKIHYSILEDLEKQEEVGFIYSSLNLEGNPLTLSDTQKLLLKEIVPEKYKLRDIQEVTNYKKAIDLMVSNAKKRVKLDLRLILKYHELAMSHIPEAGKIRKENVMIKGNPHFKTSEWQLINLRLNELMKSYDKFESENRSIKEVIDFAAFFHNEFQRIHPFIDGNSRTSRLLMLHILRSHDIPALELPLGYFDSYMNLTKLSKKRDDESFKYLIQEIVLFDIKRINARLG
;
A
#
# COMPACT_ATOMS: atom_id res chain seq x y z
N MET A 1 1.22 28.00 2.31
CA MET A 1 2.52 28.56 2.69
C MET A 1 3.58 27.63 2.12
N VAL A 2 4.57 28.17 1.42
CA VAL A 2 5.69 27.37 0.87
C VAL A 2 6.61 27.00 2.02
N SER A 3 7.11 25.77 2.04
CA SER A 3 8.15 25.34 2.96
C SER A 3 9.52 25.27 2.27
N LYS A 4 10.58 25.20 3.07
CA LYS A 4 11.92 24.87 2.55
C LYS A 4 11.98 23.55 1.80
N TYR A 5 11.14 22.56 2.16
CA TYR A 5 11.12 21.26 1.50
C TYR A 5 10.51 21.33 0.10
N ASP A 6 9.52 22.22 -0.11
CA ASP A 6 8.97 22.50 -1.44
C ASP A 6 10.07 23.06 -2.36
N ILE A 7 10.87 23.99 -1.84
CA ILE A 7 11.98 24.63 -2.56
C ILE A 7 13.08 23.62 -2.87
N PHE A 8 13.49 22.82 -1.88
CA PHE A 8 14.47 21.76 -2.08
C PHE A 8 14.05 20.79 -3.19
N TYR A 9 12.78 20.36 -3.20
CA TYR A 9 12.28 19.43 -4.21
C TYR A 9 12.29 20.03 -5.63
N VAL A 10 11.97 21.33 -5.77
CA VAL A 10 12.09 22.02 -7.06
C VAL A 10 13.53 22.04 -7.55
N ILE A 11 14.49 22.40 -6.70
CA ILE A 11 15.91 22.42 -7.07
C ILE A 11 16.37 21.00 -7.44
N ALA A 12 16.02 20.00 -6.63
CA ALA A 12 16.41 18.60 -6.85
C ALA A 12 15.87 18.00 -8.15
N THR A 13 14.70 18.45 -8.62
CA THR A 13 14.09 17.94 -9.85
C THR A 13 14.45 18.74 -11.10
N LYS A 14 14.77 20.02 -10.96
CA LYS A 14 15.16 20.90 -12.08
C LYS A 14 16.67 20.98 -12.31
N GLY A 15 17.47 20.57 -11.33
CA GLY A 15 18.92 20.69 -11.37
C GLY A 15 19.36 22.09 -10.99
N GLU A 16 20.20 22.70 -11.82
CA GLU A 16 20.72 24.04 -11.59
C GLU A 16 19.68 25.11 -11.95
N ILE A 17 19.27 25.94 -10.98
CA ILE A 17 18.12 26.85 -11.12
C ILE A 17 18.36 28.20 -10.44
N LYS A 18 17.76 29.29 -10.95
CA LYS A 18 17.79 30.61 -10.29
C LYS A 18 16.65 30.77 -9.29
N ILE A 19 16.82 31.60 -8.26
CA ILE A 19 15.75 31.88 -7.27
C ILE A 19 14.47 32.41 -7.94
N SER A 20 14.61 33.29 -8.92
CA SER A 20 13.47 33.83 -9.67
C SER A 20 12.69 32.77 -10.45
N GLU A 21 13.35 31.68 -10.87
CA GLU A 21 12.71 30.53 -11.51
C GLU A 21 12.03 29.64 -10.48
N ILE A 22 12.59 29.46 -9.28
CA ILE A 22 11.94 28.75 -8.17
C ILE A 22 10.59 29.41 -7.82
N VAL A 23 10.56 30.74 -7.67
CA VAL A 23 9.32 31.50 -7.40
C VAL A 23 8.27 31.25 -8.49
N LYS A 24 8.69 31.25 -9.76
CA LYS A 24 7.81 30.96 -10.90
C LYS A 24 7.27 29.53 -10.87
N VAL A 25 8.14 28.53 -10.65
CA VAL A 25 7.75 27.11 -10.60
C VAL A 25 6.76 26.84 -9.47
N LEU A 26 6.92 27.50 -8.33
CA LEU A 26 6.01 27.40 -7.18
C LEU A 26 4.73 28.23 -7.33
N ASN A 27 4.53 28.90 -8.47
CA ASN A 27 3.42 29.79 -8.76
C ASN A 27 3.20 30.83 -7.65
N LYS A 28 4.28 31.50 -7.25
CA LYS A 28 4.32 32.51 -6.18
C LYS A 28 4.42 33.92 -6.74
N GLN A 29 3.94 34.91 -5.98
CA GLN A 29 4.00 36.31 -6.38
C GLN A 29 5.37 36.90 -6.06
N LYS A 30 5.68 38.10 -6.60
CA LYS A 30 6.96 38.77 -6.31
C LYS A 30 7.15 39.07 -4.82
N GLU A 31 6.06 39.32 -4.08
CA GLU A 31 6.12 39.54 -2.63
C GLU A 31 6.61 38.31 -1.84
N ASP A 32 6.44 37.09 -2.38
CA ASP A 32 6.90 35.85 -1.75
C ASP A 32 8.41 35.61 -1.93
N TYR A 33 9.11 36.43 -2.72
CA TYR A 33 10.55 36.26 -3.01
C TYR A 33 11.39 36.19 -1.74
N GLN A 34 11.11 37.06 -0.76
CA GLN A 34 11.86 37.10 0.49
C GLN A 34 11.69 35.81 1.29
N ILE A 35 10.50 35.22 1.29
CA ILE A 35 10.22 33.96 1.99
C ILE A 35 10.99 32.80 1.33
N VAL A 36 10.95 32.73 0.00
CA VAL A 36 11.71 31.72 -0.76
C VAL A 36 13.20 31.88 -0.53
N PHE A 37 13.71 33.12 -0.54
CA PHE A 37 15.11 33.41 -0.27
C PHE A 37 15.54 32.96 1.13
N ASN A 38 14.75 33.25 2.15
CA ASN A 38 15.05 32.83 3.52
C ASN A 38 15.14 31.30 3.66
N HIS A 39 14.26 30.56 3.00
CA HIS A 39 14.32 29.10 2.98
C HIS A 39 15.51 28.54 2.18
N VAL A 40 15.93 29.21 1.11
CA VAL A 40 17.18 28.86 0.41
C VAL A 40 18.37 29.01 1.37
N LEU A 41 18.47 30.12 2.11
CA LEU A 41 19.54 30.30 3.09
C LEU A 41 19.52 29.23 4.19
N GLU A 42 18.32 28.80 4.60
CA GLU A 42 18.16 27.71 5.57
C GLU A 42 18.68 26.37 5.03
N LEU A 43 18.32 26.01 3.79
CA LEU A 43 18.79 24.77 3.14
C LEU A 43 20.31 24.80 2.89
N GLU A 44 20.87 25.97 2.56
CA GLU A 44 22.31 26.17 2.38
C GLU A 44 23.04 25.94 3.71
N LYS A 45 22.53 26.52 4.80
CA LYS A 45 23.06 26.31 6.16
C LYS A 45 22.99 24.85 6.61
N GLU A 46 21.94 24.14 6.22
CA GLU A 46 21.77 22.70 6.48
C GLU A 46 22.63 21.81 5.56
N GLY A 47 23.33 22.40 4.59
CA GLY A 47 24.22 21.69 3.68
C GLY A 47 23.51 20.88 2.59
N TYR A 48 22.21 21.10 2.38
CA TYR A 48 21.44 20.37 1.36
C TYR A 48 21.64 20.93 -0.05
N ILE A 49 21.96 22.22 -0.14
CA ILE A 49 22.19 22.93 -1.40
C ILE A 49 23.46 23.77 -1.29
N GLU A 50 23.97 24.17 -2.44
CA GLU A 50 25.00 25.19 -2.56
C GLU A 50 24.52 26.28 -3.52
N ARG A 51 24.99 27.51 -3.27
CA ARG A 51 24.60 28.70 -4.01
C ARG A 51 25.83 29.43 -4.52
N ASP A 52 25.81 29.71 -5.82
CA ASP A 52 26.72 30.66 -6.47
C ASP A 52 25.86 31.63 -7.32
N LYS A 53 26.06 31.67 -8.65
CA LYS A 53 25.17 32.38 -9.59
C LYS A 53 23.80 31.70 -9.75
N THR A 54 23.75 30.42 -9.41
CA THR A 54 22.61 29.50 -9.50
C THR A 54 22.61 28.65 -8.23
N ILE A 55 21.51 27.92 -8.00
CA ILE A 55 21.36 27.01 -6.87
C ILE A 55 21.33 25.58 -7.40
N ARG A 56 22.08 24.69 -6.73
CA ARG A 56 22.08 23.26 -7.02
C ARG A 56 22.09 22.44 -5.73
N VAL A 57 21.67 21.17 -5.82
CA VAL A 57 21.65 20.24 -4.69
C VAL A 57 23.05 19.70 -4.42
N ASN A 58 23.45 19.66 -3.15
CA ASN A 58 24.65 18.94 -2.74
C ASN A 58 24.35 17.44 -2.73
N HIS A 59 25.07 16.64 -3.51
CA HIS A 59 24.81 15.20 -3.65
C HIS A 59 25.36 14.35 -2.48
N ASN A 60 25.13 14.78 -1.24
CA ASN A 60 25.45 14.03 -0.03
C ASN A 60 24.31 13.09 0.41
N GLU A 61 24.56 12.21 1.39
CA GLU A 61 23.56 11.25 1.88
C GLU A 61 22.34 11.91 2.53
N GLY A 62 22.52 13.08 3.15
CA GLY A 62 21.44 13.88 3.72
C GLY A 62 20.44 14.34 2.65
N SER A 63 20.94 14.99 1.59
CA SER A 63 20.12 15.45 0.46
C SER A 63 19.45 14.28 -0.28
N LYS A 64 20.17 13.16 -0.49
CA LYS A 64 19.59 11.96 -1.10
C LYS A 64 18.43 11.41 -0.26
N THR A 65 18.62 11.35 1.06
CA THR A 65 17.59 10.88 1.99
C THR A 65 16.39 11.81 2.02
N LEU A 66 16.62 13.13 2.09
CA LEU A 66 15.57 14.14 2.04
C LEU A 66 14.76 14.03 0.75
N PHE A 67 15.43 13.93 -0.40
CA PHE A 67 14.78 13.76 -1.70
C PHE A 67 13.93 12.48 -1.74
N ARG A 68 14.44 11.37 -1.21
CA ARG A 68 13.70 10.10 -1.13
C ARG A 68 12.46 10.22 -0.24
N LEU A 69 12.56 10.84 0.93
CA LEU A 69 11.42 11.04 1.84
C LEU A 69 10.33 11.92 1.22
N ILE A 70 10.72 13.02 0.56
CA ILE A 70 9.77 13.91 -0.13
C ILE A 70 9.14 13.19 -1.32
N SER A 71 9.93 12.49 -2.13
CA SER A 71 9.45 11.74 -3.30
C SER A 71 8.47 10.64 -2.90
N PHE A 72 8.76 9.92 -1.80
CA PHE A 72 7.83 8.95 -1.23
C PHE A 72 6.50 9.62 -0.85
N CYS A 73 6.55 10.79 -0.20
CA CYS A 73 5.34 11.51 0.18
C CYS A 73 4.53 11.94 -1.05
N ILE A 74 5.16 12.56 -2.04
CA ILE A 74 4.50 13.04 -3.25
C ILE A 74 3.84 11.89 -4.03
N THR A 75 4.56 10.79 -4.21
CA THR A 75 4.05 9.60 -4.94
C THR A 75 2.80 9.03 -4.27
N ASN A 76 2.76 9.08 -2.93
CA ASN A 76 1.65 8.56 -2.12
C ASN A 76 0.61 9.61 -1.71
N GLY A 77 0.69 10.84 -2.23
CA GLY A 77 -0.22 11.93 -1.87
C GLY A 77 -0.15 12.36 -0.40
N ILE A 78 0.94 12.07 0.29
CA ILE A 78 1.19 12.40 1.70
C ILE A 78 1.69 13.84 1.78
N ASN A 79 1.14 14.60 2.73
CA ASN A 79 1.63 15.93 3.05
C ASN A 79 2.94 15.85 3.85
N TYR A 80 4.10 15.91 3.18
CA TYR A 80 5.41 15.89 3.85
C TYR A 80 5.60 17.08 4.81
N ASN A 81 5.05 18.25 4.50
CA ASN A 81 5.11 19.42 5.38
C ASN A 81 4.40 19.19 6.72
N LEU A 82 3.43 18.28 6.78
CA LEU A 82 2.83 17.81 8.02
C LEU A 82 3.70 16.75 8.69
N MET A 83 4.15 15.75 7.93
CA MET A 83 4.95 14.63 8.45
C MET A 83 6.29 15.08 9.06
N PHE A 84 6.88 16.14 8.51
CA PHE A 84 8.21 16.63 8.90
C PHE A 84 8.13 17.63 10.08
N LYS A 85 6.95 17.93 10.61
CA LYS A 85 6.82 18.77 11.82
C LYS A 85 7.35 18.03 13.03
N SER A 86 8.16 18.69 13.86
CA SER A 86 8.64 18.16 15.15
C SER A 86 7.50 17.59 16.01
N SER A 87 6.38 18.31 16.12
CA SER A 87 5.21 17.87 16.87
C SER A 87 4.54 16.60 16.30
N MET A 88 4.63 16.37 14.99
CA MET A 88 4.14 15.13 14.37
C MET A 88 5.14 13.98 14.64
N LEU A 89 6.45 14.24 14.55
CA LEU A 89 7.48 13.26 14.88
C LEU A 89 7.37 12.79 16.33
N GLU A 90 7.22 13.71 17.28
CA GLU A 90 6.98 13.40 18.70
C GLU A 90 5.71 12.57 18.91
N PHE A 91 4.65 12.88 18.15
CA PHE A 91 3.41 12.10 18.17
C PHE A 91 3.67 10.66 17.70
N ILE A 92 4.33 10.48 16.56
CA ILE A 92 4.63 9.18 15.97
C ILE A 92 5.53 8.38 16.92
N GLU A 93 6.54 9.01 17.53
CA GLU A 93 7.43 8.36 18.48
C GLU A 93 6.68 7.85 19.72
N LYS A 94 5.81 8.67 20.31
CA LYS A 94 4.97 8.26 21.46
C LYS A 94 4.00 7.13 21.07
N ALA A 95 3.37 7.25 19.91
CA ALA A 95 2.44 6.24 19.40
C ALA A 95 3.15 4.90 19.11
N ALA A 96 4.36 4.93 18.55
CA ALA A 96 5.14 3.74 18.19
C ALA A 96 5.53 2.88 19.41
N LYS A 97 5.70 3.50 20.59
CA LYS A 97 6.09 2.80 21.84
C LYS A 97 4.98 1.92 22.44
N LYS A 98 3.77 1.95 21.88
CA LYS A 98 2.60 1.22 22.39
C LYS A 98 2.02 0.30 21.31
N GLU A 99 1.50 -0.86 21.72
CA GLU A 99 0.70 -1.71 20.83
C GLU A 99 -0.56 -0.98 20.37
N TYR A 100 -1.23 -0.34 21.33
CA TYR A 100 -2.44 0.44 21.17
C TYR A 100 -2.34 1.69 22.01
N PHE A 101 -2.87 2.79 21.50
CA PHE A 101 -2.86 4.06 22.21
C PHE A 101 -4.18 4.80 22.05
N THR A 102 -4.44 5.66 23.02
CA THR A 102 -5.53 6.61 23.07
C THR A 102 -4.96 8.01 23.28
N ILE A 103 -5.82 9.04 23.29
CA ILE A 103 -5.40 10.40 23.62
C ILE A 103 -4.69 10.51 24.99
N LYS A 104 -5.09 9.67 25.96
CA LYS A 104 -4.49 9.64 27.32
C LYS A 104 -3.02 9.22 27.31
N ASP A 105 -2.63 8.38 26.35
CA ASP A 105 -1.26 7.90 26.20
C ASP A 105 -0.34 8.96 25.55
N ILE A 106 -0.87 9.75 24.63
CA ILE A 106 -0.10 10.76 23.88
C ILE A 106 0.00 12.09 24.63
N LYS A 107 -1.05 12.46 25.37
CA LYS A 107 -1.15 13.70 26.17
C LYS A 107 -0.96 14.98 25.34
N ILE A 108 -1.77 15.14 24.29
CA ILE A 108 -1.82 16.36 23.46
C ILE A 108 -3.25 16.89 23.36
N HIS A 109 -3.40 18.11 22.86
CA HIS A 109 -4.71 18.75 22.68
C HIS A 109 -5.64 17.89 21.80
N PRO A 110 -6.94 17.73 22.14
CA PRO A 110 -7.86 16.85 21.41
C PRO A 110 -8.01 17.14 19.92
N GLN A 111 -8.04 18.42 19.52
CA GLN A 111 -8.13 18.79 18.10
C GLN A 111 -6.88 18.34 17.33
N THR A 112 -5.69 18.54 17.91
CA THR A 112 -4.42 18.11 17.32
C THR A 112 -4.34 16.58 17.26
N TYR A 113 -4.79 15.89 18.31
CA TYR A 113 -4.88 14.44 18.33
C TYR A 113 -5.74 13.92 17.18
N ASN A 114 -6.97 14.43 17.06
CA ASN A 114 -7.90 14.01 16.00
C ASN A 114 -7.36 14.31 14.60
N PHE A 115 -6.71 15.47 14.41
CA PHE A 115 -6.09 15.84 13.15
C PHE A 115 -4.94 14.90 12.76
N TYR A 116 -4.07 14.53 13.70
CA TYR A 116 -2.97 13.59 13.45
C TYR A 116 -3.46 12.18 13.21
N ILE A 117 -4.46 11.71 13.98
CA ILE A 117 -5.12 10.42 13.74
C ILE A 117 -5.72 10.38 12.34
N ALA A 118 -6.49 11.41 11.96
CA ALA A 118 -7.10 11.48 10.63
C ALA A 118 -6.04 11.47 9.52
N SER A 119 -4.95 12.21 9.71
CA SER A 119 -3.86 12.30 8.73
C SER A 119 -3.12 10.97 8.57
N LEU A 120 -2.67 10.36 9.66
CA LEU A 120 -1.95 9.08 9.62
C LEU A 120 -2.84 7.93 9.15
N SER A 121 -4.11 7.93 9.56
CA SER A 121 -5.10 6.94 9.11
C SER A 121 -5.39 7.08 7.61
N LYS A 122 -5.54 8.32 7.11
CA LYS A 122 -5.73 8.61 5.68
C LYS A 122 -4.61 8.03 4.82
N TYR A 123 -3.36 8.10 5.30
CA TYR A 123 -2.19 7.57 4.58
C TYR A 123 -1.86 6.12 4.91
N GLY A 124 -2.73 5.43 5.66
CA GLY A 124 -2.58 4.01 5.97
C GLY A 124 -1.44 3.70 6.95
N PHE A 125 -0.95 4.67 7.72
CA PHE A 125 0.03 4.44 8.79
C PHE A 125 -0.59 4.08 10.13
N LEU A 126 -1.92 4.15 10.24
CA LEU A 126 -2.62 4.01 11.50
C LEU A 126 -3.95 3.26 11.35
N LEU A 127 -4.10 2.20 12.16
CA LEU A 127 -5.31 1.41 12.30
C LEU A 127 -6.17 1.96 13.45
N ILE A 128 -7.44 2.25 13.17
CA ILE A 128 -8.43 2.64 14.19
C ILE A 128 -9.17 1.39 14.65
N LEU A 129 -9.03 1.05 15.94
CA LEU A 129 -9.60 -0.16 16.54
C LEU A 129 -10.94 0.09 17.22
N SER A 130 -11.13 1.26 17.83
CA SER A 130 -12.42 1.68 18.37
C SER A 130 -12.53 3.18 18.22
N ARG A 131 -13.75 3.69 18.06
CA ARG A 131 -14.05 5.14 18.09
C ARG A 131 -14.51 5.61 19.46
N ASN A 132 -14.96 4.71 20.33
CA ASN A 132 -15.39 5.04 21.69
C ASN A 132 -14.88 3.99 22.70
N PRO A 133 -13.79 4.28 23.45
CA PRO A 133 -12.87 5.40 23.24
C PRO A 133 -12.10 5.28 21.93
N LEU A 134 -11.61 6.40 21.37
CA LEU A 134 -10.76 6.39 20.17
C LEU A 134 -9.43 5.69 20.47
N LYS A 135 -9.31 4.44 20.01
CA LYS A 135 -8.17 3.54 20.25
C LYS A 135 -7.54 3.20 18.91
N CYS A 136 -6.23 3.42 18.80
CA CYS A 136 -5.50 3.30 17.54
C CYS A 136 -4.24 2.44 17.70
N LYS A 137 -3.73 1.91 16.58
CA LYS A 137 -2.43 1.23 16.45
C LYS A 137 -1.64 1.92 15.34
N LEU A 138 -0.41 2.34 15.65
CA LEU A 138 0.53 2.82 14.64
C LEU A 138 1.17 1.62 13.94
N LEU A 139 1.17 1.64 12.61
CA LEU A 139 1.72 0.57 11.79
C LEU A 139 3.20 0.82 11.53
N LYS A 140 4.01 -0.21 11.71
CA LYS A 140 5.45 -0.13 11.44
C LYS A 140 5.68 -0.01 9.94
N HIS A 141 6.32 1.07 9.52
CA HIS A 141 6.63 1.33 8.13
C HIS A 141 8.03 1.97 7.99
N ARG A 142 8.78 1.58 6.96
CA ARG A 142 10.15 2.00 6.69
C ARG A 142 10.25 3.51 6.54
N PHE A 143 9.30 4.14 5.84
CA PHE A 143 9.21 5.60 5.77
C PHE A 143 9.21 6.26 7.16
N LEU A 144 8.47 5.73 8.15
CA LEU A 144 8.43 6.32 9.50
C LEU A 144 9.77 6.14 10.21
N ILE A 145 10.44 5.01 9.99
CA ILE A 145 11.78 4.73 10.54
C ILE A 145 12.80 5.70 9.92
N ASP A 146 12.87 5.75 8.58
CA ASP A 146 13.79 6.63 7.85
C ASP A 146 13.53 8.11 8.18
N LEU A 147 12.27 8.49 8.39
CA LEU A 147 11.88 9.83 8.81
C LEU A 147 12.43 10.15 10.21
N GLY A 148 12.28 9.23 11.17
CA GLY A 148 12.85 9.35 12.49
C GLY A 148 14.37 9.48 12.47
N ASP A 149 15.03 8.58 11.75
CA ASP A 149 16.49 8.56 11.61
C ASP A 149 17.00 9.87 10.96
N PHE A 150 16.32 10.37 9.93
CA PHE A 150 16.66 11.62 9.25
C PHE A 150 16.61 12.84 10.18
N PHE A 151 15.66 12.88 11.11
CA PHE A 151 15.52 13.94 12.11
C PHE A 151 16.23 13.64 13.43
N ASN A 152 17.15 12.68 13.46
CA ASN A 152 17.88 12.24 14.66
C ASN A 152 16.97 11.84 15.84
N ASN A 153 15.78 11.31 15.54
CA ASN A 153 14.82 10.77 16.50
C ASN A 153 14.40 9.34 16.10
N PRO A 154 15.27 8.33 16.31
CA PRO A 154 15.02 6.96 15.83
C PRO A 154 13.77 6.35 16.48
N ILE A 155 12.82 5.92 15.64
CA ILE A 155 11.51 5.44 16.09
C ILE A 155 11.56 3.95 16.42
N LYS A 156 11.41 3.63 17.71
CA LYS A 156 11.33 2.25 18.21
C LYS A 156 9.87 1.80 18.30
N PHE A 157 9.49 0.88 17.42
CA PHE A 157 8.15 0.30 17.40
C PHE A 157 7.98 -0.79 18.45
N TYR A 158 6.81 -0.81 19.08
CA TYR A 158 6.36 -1.89 19.95
C TYR A 158 6.38 -3.21 19.19
N ALA A 159 6.95 -4.25 19.82
CA ALA A 159 6.89 -5.61 19.30
C ALA A 159 5.57 -6.26 19.74
N PRO A 160 4.61 -6.47 18.83
CA PRO A 160 3.31 -7.01 19.18
C PRO A 160 3.41 -8.43 19.76
N LYS A 161 2.60 -8.73 20.78
CA LYS A 161 2.23 -10.10 21.10
C LYS A 161 1.07 -10.47 20.18
N GLN A 162 1.13 -11.59 19.48
CA GLN A 162 0.01 -12.05 18.64
C GLN A 162 -1.24 -12.21 19.53
N LYS A 163 -2.34 -11.57 19.12
CA LYS A 163 -3.66 -11.64 19.76
C LYS A 163 -4.65 -12.22 18.79
N ASP A 164 -5.70 -12.86 19.28
CA ASP A 164 -6.78 -13.30 18.39
C ASP A 164 -7.60 -12.10 17.89
N LEU A 165 -7.58 -11.86 16.58
CA LEU A 165 -8.33 -10.78 15.91
C LEU A 165 -9.68 -11.25 15.38
N ILE A 166 -9.91 -12.57 15.32
CA ILE A 166 -11.08 -13.17 14.71
C ILE A 166 -12.39 -12.68 15.33
N PRO A 167 -12.55 -12.57 16.67
CA PRO A 167 -13.81 -12.09 17.25
C PRO A 167 -14.21 -10.67 16.80
N GLU A 168 -13.23 -9.78 16.64
CA GLU A 168 -13.47 -8.42 16.18
C GLU A 168 -13.77 -8.39 14.67
N ILE A 169 -13.08 -9.23 13.87
CA ILE A 169 -13.37 -9.38 12.43
C ILE A 169 -14.80 -9.91 12.23
N GLU A 170 -15.22 -10.92 12.98
CA GLU A 170 -16.59 -11.46 12.92
C GLU A 170 -17.65 -10.41 13.24
N LYS A 171 -17.40 -9.60 14.28
CA LYS A 171 -18.28 -8.50 14.67
C LYS A 171 -18.40 -7.46 13.57
N GLU A 172 -17.28 -7.01 13.00
CA GLU A 172 -17.27 -6.01 11.93
C GLU A 172 -17.84 -6.57 10.62
N ALA A 173 -17.62 -7.84 10.30
CA ALA A 173 -18.23 -8.52 9.16
C ALA A 173 -19.76 -8.62 9.29
N LYS A 174 -20.28 -8.87 10.51
CA LYS A 174 -21.73 -8.80 10.78
C LYS A 174 -22.28 -7.39 10.59
N LYS A 175 -21.55 -6.35 11.05
CA LYS A 175 -21.93 -4.94 10.81
C LYS A 175 -21.96 -4.64 9.30
N TYR A 176 -20.93 -5.05 8.56
CA TYR A 176 -20.85 -4.88 7.12
C TYR A 176 -22.06 -5.50 6.41
N LYS A 177 -22.37 -6.77 6.70
CA LYS A 177 -23.54 -7.48 6.13
C LYS A 177 -24.88 -6.79 6.42
N ARG A 178 -25.02 -6.10 7.56
CA ARG A 178 -26.21 -5.31 7.87
C ARG A 178 -26.26 -4.03 7.02
N ASN A 179 -25.15 -3.31 6.94
CA ASN A 179 -25.05 -2.07 6.17
C ASN A 179 -25.25 -2.28 4.65
N LEU A 180 -24.82 -3.44 4.12
CA LEU A 180 -25.08 -3.86 2.74
C LEU A 180 -26.57 -3.77 2.34
N LYS A 181 -27.48 -4.09 3.27
CA LYS A 181 -28.92 -4.13 2.99
C LYS A 181 -29.57 -2.75 2.97
N ILE A 182 -28.91 -1.75 3.56
CA ILE A 182 -29.50 -0.43 3.85
C ILE A 182 -29.02 0.60 2.82
N HIS A 183 -27.77 0.51 2.36
CA HIS A 183 -27.12 1.56 1.55
C HIS A 183 -26.67 1.06 0.16
N TYR A 184 -27.57 0.45 -0.61
CA TYR A 184 -27.21 -0.20 -1.88
C TYR A 184 -26.59 0.77 -2.91
N SER A 185 -27.09 2.00 -3.05
CA SER A 185 -26.54 2.99 -3.98
C SER A 185 -25.15 3.50 -3.59
N ILE A 186 -24.90 3.69 -2.29
CA ILE A 186 -23.58 4.09 -1.76
C ILE A 186 -22.58 2.94 -1.93
N LEU A 187 -23.06 1.70 -1.91
CA LEU A 187 -22.21 0.52 -1.98
C LEU A 187 -21.43 0.43 -3.28
N GLU A 188 -22.09 0.66 -4.43
CA GLU A 188 -21.45 0.48 -5.73
C GLU A 188 -20.28 1.45 -5.92
N ASP A 189 -20.48 2.71 -5.54
CA ASP A 189 -19.43 3.73 -5.59
C ASP A 189 -18.29 3.42 -4.61
N LEU A 190 -18.61 2.91 -3.42
CA LEU A 190 -17.60 2.46 -2.47
C LEU A 190 -16.82 1.26 -3.02
N GLU A 191 -17.48 0.22 -3.54
CA GLU A 191 -16.81 -0.94 -4.14
C GLU A 191 -15.85 -0.50 -5.25
N LYS A 192 -16.26 0.41 -6.14
CA LYS A 192 -15.40 0.97 -7.19
C LYS A 192 -14.18 1.69 -6.61
N GLN A 193 -14.34 2.46 -5.54
CA GLN A 193 -13.22 3.15 -4.89
C GLN A 193 -12.24 2.16 -4.23
N GLU A 194 -12.75 1.12 -3.57
CA GLU A 194 -11.92 0.09 -2.93
C GLU A 194 -11.17 -0.74 -3.99
N GLU A 195 -11.79 -1.03 -5.13
CA GLU A 195 -11.12 -1.68 -6.28
C GLU A 195 -9.98 -0.83 -6.83
N VAL A 196 -10.17 0.48 -6.97
CA VAL A 196 -9.10 1.39 -7.39
C VAL A 196 -7.97 1.42 -6.37
N GLY A 197 -8.29 1.44 -5.07
CA GLY A 197 -7.30 1.33 -3.99
C GLY A 197 -6.50 0.03 -4.06
N PHE A 198 -7.17 -1.09 -4.31
CA PHE A 198 -6.54 -2.39 -4.51
C PHE A 198 -5.59 -2.41 -5.71
N ILE A 199 -6.03 -1.89 -6.86
CA ILE A 199 -5.22 -1.82 -8.09
C ILE A 199 -3.98 -0.96 -7.84
N TYR A 200 -4.17 0.23 -7.27
CA TYR A 200 -3.07 1.13 -6.93
C TYR A 200 -2.05 0.46 -6.01
N SER A 201 -2.50 -0.09 -4.88
CA SER A 201 -1.60 -0.69 -3.89
C SER A 201 -0.85 -1.90 -4.45
N SER A 202 -1.54 -2.78 -5.18
CA SER A 202 -0.96 -3.97 -5.79
C SER A 202 0.11 -3.65 -6.85
N LEU A 203 -0.08 -2.59 -7.64
CA LEU A 203 0.88 -2.18 -8.67
C LEU A 203 2.02 -1.35 -8.08
N ASN A 204 1.76 -0.53 -7.07
CA ASN A 204 2.79 0.25 -6.38
C ASN A 204 3.84 -0.66 -5.71
N LEU A 205 3.42 -1.79 -5.13
CA LEU A 205 4.33 -2.83 -4.61
C LEU A 205 5.30 -3.40 -5.66
N GLU A 206 4.90 -3.41 -6.93
CA GLU A 206 5.75 -3.87 -8.03
C GLU A 206 6.50 -2.72 -8.73
N GLY A 207 6.36 -1.49 -8.24
CA GLY A 207 7.09 -0.31 -8.70
C GLY A 207 6.38 0.54 -9.76
N ASN A 208 5.08 0.35 -9.98
CA ASN A 208 4.33 1.21 -10.88
C ASN A 208 4.26 2.66 -10.34
N PRO A 209 4.58 3.68 -11.15
CA PRO A 209 4.76 5.05 -10.67
C PRO A 209 3.46 5.88 -10.56
N LEU A 210 2.31 5.34 -10.96
CA LEU A 210 1.05 6.07 -10.91
C LEU A 210 0.66 6.40 -9.46
N THR A 211 0.28 7.66 -9.20
CA THR A 211 -0.28 8.04 -7.91
C THR A 211 -1.72 7.53 -7.77
N LEU A 212 -2.22 7.37 -6.54
CA LEU A 212 -3.63 6.99 -6.32
C LEU A 212 -4.61 7.95 -7.04
N SER A 213 -4.31 9.25 -7.04
CA SER A 213 -5.16 10.23 -7.73
C SER A 213 -5.14 10.06 -9.25
N ASP A 214 -3.98 9.76 -9.82
CA ASP A 214 -3.86 9.52 -11.26
C ASP A 214 -4.51 8.18 -11.66
N THR A 215 -4.38 7.14 -10.83
CA THR A 215 -5.10 5.86 -11.01
C THR A 215 -6.62 6.07 -10.94
N GLN A 216 -7.12 6.88 -9.99
CA GLN A 216 -8.55 7.23 -9.90
C GLN A 216 -9.03 7.98 -11.14
N LYS A 217 -8.27 8.97 -11.62
CA LYS A 217 -8.61 9.71 -12.84
C LYS A 217 -8.65 8.79 -14.06
N LEU A 218 -7.67 7.89 -14.19
CA LEU A 218 -7.59 6.93 -15.28
C LEU A 218 -8.76 5.95 -15.27
N LEU A 219 -9.09 5.36 -14.11
CA LEU A 219 -10.06 4.26 -14.04
C LEU A 219 -11.51 4.71 -13.85
N LEU A 220 -11.75 5.85 -13.20
CA LEU A 220 -13.11 6.32 -12.89
C LEU A 220 -13.57 7.48 -13.79
N LYS A 221 -12.63 8.23 -14.38
CA LYS A 221 -12.93 9.40 -15.21
C LYS A 221 -12.40 9.27 -16.64
N GLU A 222 -11.73 8.17 -16.96
CA GLU A 222 -11.12 7.90 -18.26
C GLU A 222 -10.13 8.99 -18.71
N ILE A 223 -9.52 9.70 -17.74
CA ILE A 223 -8.51 10.74 -18.01
C ILE A 223 -7.12 10.12 -17.95
N VAL A 224 -6.43 10.07 -19.08
CA VAL A 224 -5.07 9.53 -19.19
C VAL A 224 -4.04 10.57 -18.73
N PRO A 225 -3.21 10.28 -17.70
CA PRO A 225 -2.16 11.20 -17.28
C PRO A 225 -0.95 11.15 -18.21
N GLU A 226 -0.61 12.29 -18.84
CA GLU A 226 0.42 12.42 -19.88
C GLU A 226 1.87 12.18 -19.39
N LYS A 227 2.12 12.31 -18.08
CA LYS A 227 3.47 12.28 -17.50
C LYS A 227 4.08 10.87 -17.33
N TYR A 228 3.33 9.81 -17.64
CA TYR A 228 3.74 8.42 -17.43
C TYR A 228 4.05 7.69 -18.73
N LYS A 229 4.83 6.60 -18.65
CA LYS A 229 5.07 5.76 -19.82
C LYS A 229 3.79 5.01 -20.16
N LEU A 230 3.58 4.75 -21.46
CA LEU A 230 2.43 3.97 -21.94
C LEU A 230 2.32 2.61 -21.25
N ARG A 231 3.46 1.95 -21.00
CA ARG A 231 3.51 0.68 -20.27
C ARG A 231 2.91 0.77 -18.86
N ASP A 232 3.23 1.84 -18.12
CA ASP A 232 2.74 2.02 -16.75
C ASP A 232 1.21 2.20 -16.72
N ILE A 233 0.65 2.90 -17.72
CA ILE A 233 -0.79 3.06 -17.94
C ILE A 233 -1.44 1.73 -18.35
N GLN A 234 -0.79 0.97 -19.23
CA GLN A 234 -1.27 -0.35 -19.67
C GLN A 234 -1.33 -1.33 -18.51
N GLU A 235 -0.36 -1.34 -17.60
CA GLU A 235 -0.40 -2.19 -16.40
C GLU A 235 -1.64 -1.91 -15.54
N VAL A 236 -2.00 -0.64 -15.33
CA VAL A 236 -3.20 -0.26 -14.57
C VAL A 236 -4.48 -0.72 -15.26
N THR A 237 -4.63 -0.41 -16.54
CA THR A 237 -5.84 -0.77 -17.30
C THR A 237 -6.00 -2.28 -17.48
N ASN A 238 -4.90 -3.02 -17.68
CA ASN A 238 -4.92 -4.48 -17.77
C ASN A 238 -5.27 -5.14 -16.44
N TYR A 239 -4.72 -4.63 -15.34
CA TYR A 239 -5.06 -5.16 -14.02
C TYR A 239 -6.53 -4.87 -13.65
N LYS A 240 -7.09 -3.71 -14.06
CA LYS A 240 -8.53 -3.43 -13.92
C LYS A 240 -9.38 -4.47 -14.62
N LYS A 241 -9.07 -4.86 -15.87
CA LYS A 241 -9.81 -5.92 -16.59
C LYS A 241 -9.82 -7.25 -15.84
N ALA A 242 -8.68 -7.62 -15.25
CA ALA A 242 -8.57 -8.84 -14.44
C ALA A 242 -9.41 -8.75 -13.15
N ILE A 243 -9.40 -7.59 -12.49
CA ILE A 243 -10.21 -7.30 -11.30
C ILE A 243 -11.71 -7.36 -11.63
N ASP A 244 -12.15 -6.77 -12.74
CA ASP A 244 -13.55 -6.79 -13.15
C ASP A 244 -14.08 -8.21 -13.34
N LEU A 245 -13.30 -9.04 -14.05
CA LEU A 245 -13.65 -10.44 -14.23
C LEU A 245 -13.67 -11.18 -12.88
N MET A 246 -12.68 -10.94 -12.03
CA MET A 246 -12.59 -11.57 -10.71
C MET A 246 -13.77 -11.18 -9.81
N VAL A 247 -14.15 -9.90 -9.76
CA VAL A 247 -15.28 -9.44 -8.95
C VAL A 247 -16.58 -10.06 -9.45
N SER A 248 -16.81 -10.10 -10.76
CA SER A 248 -17.97 -10.79 -11.35
C SER A 248 -18.00 -12.28 -10.95
N ASN A 249 -16.86 -12.97 -11.05
CA ASN A 249 -16.74 -14.39 -10.74
C ASN A 249 -16.93 -14.67 -9.25
N ALA A 250 -16.36 -13.85 -8.37
CA ALA A 250 -16.55 -13.98 -6.92
C ALA A 250 -18.01 -13.75 -6.51
N LYS A 251 -18.68 -12.74 -7.08
CA LYS A 251 -20.13 -12.49 -6.87
C LYS A 251 -20.99 -13.69 -7.31
N LYS A 252 -20.60 -14.35 -8.41
CA LYS A 252 -21.25 -15.56 -8.93
C LYS A 252 -20.76 -16.85 -8.26
N ARG A 253 -19.83 -16.77 -7.30
CA ARG A 253 -19.15 -17.90 -6.65
C ARG A 253 -18.58 -18.92 -7.64
N VAL A 254 -18.02 -18.42 -8.75
CA VAL A 254 -17.32 -19.26 -9.72
C VAL A 254 -16.08 -19.82 -9.04
N LYS A 255 -16.00 -21.15 -8.97
CA LYS A 255 -14.87 -21.86 -8.38
C LYS A 255 -13.60 -21.61 -9.18
N LEU A 256 -12.47 -21.38 -8.50
CA LEU A 256 -11.17 -21.30 -9.16
C LEU A 256 -10.81 -22.66 -9.77
N ASP A 257 -10.33 -22.62 -11.01
CA ASP A 257 -9.62 -23.72 -11.64
C ASP A 257 -8.36 -23.17 -12.33
N LEU A 258 -7.51 -24.07 -12.85
CA LEU A 258 -6.29 -23.64 -13.52
C LEU A 258 -6.58 -22.74 -14.74
N ARG A 259 -7.65 -23.01 -15.50
CA ARG A 259 -8.00 -22.21 -16.68
C ARG A 259 -8.33 -20.77 -16.28
N LEU A 260 -9.07 -20.59 -15.19
CA LEU A 260 -9.43 -19.29 -14.66
C LEU A 260 -8.22 -18.54 -14.10
N ILE A 261 -7.31 -19.24 -13.41
CA ILE A 261 -6.03 -18.66 -12.95
C ILE A 261 -5.22 -18.15 -14.15
N LEU A 262 -5.08 -18.95 -15.19
CA LEU A 262 -4.39 -18.53 -16.42
C LEU A 262 -5.12 -17.35 -17.08
N LYS A 263 -6.45 -17.32 -17.08
CA LYS A 263 -7.22 -16.21 -17.66
C LYS A 263 -7.04 -14.91 -16.89
N TYR A 264 -7.04 -14.97 -15.56
CA TYR A 264 -6.72 -13.81 -14.72
C TYR A 264 -5.32 -13.26 -15.00
N HIS A 265 -4.33 -14.16 -15.08
CA HIS A 265 -2.97 -13.77 -15.42
C HIS A 265 -2.87 -13.18 -16.84
N GLU A 266 -3.54 -13.78 -17.82
CA GLU A 266 -3.61 -13.30 -19.21
C GLU A 266 -4.11 -11.86 -19.29
N LEU A 267 -5.23 -11.56 -18.61
CA LEU A 267 -5.79 -10.20 -18.60
C LEU A 267 -4.85 -9.21 -17.91
N ALA A 268 -4.38 -9.55 -16.72
CA ALA A 268 -3.50 -8.71 -15.90
C ALA A 268 -2.17 -8.38 -16.60
N MET A 269 -1.65 -9.34 -17.38
CA MET A 269 -0.34 -9.29 -18.00
C MET A 269 -0.39 -9.17 -19.53
N SER A 270 -1.53 -8.80 -20.13
CA SER A 270 -1.74 -8.77 -21.59
C SER A 270 -0.80 -7.86 -22.40
N HIS A 271 0.07 -7.09 -21.73
CA HIS A 271 1.14 -6.31 -22.33
C HIS A 271 2.45 -7.09 -22.55
N ILE A 272 2.55 -8.36 -22.12
CA ILE A 272 3.69 -9.25 -22.37
C ILE A 272 3.27 -10.52 -23.15
N PRO A 273 4.16 -11.10 -23.99
CA PRO A 273 3.84 -12.32 -24.76
C PRO A 273 3.53 -13.57 -23.92
N GLU A 274 4.05 -13.63 -22.70
CA GLU A 274 3.92 -14.74 -21.75
C GLU A 274 2.61 -14.70 -20.93
N ALA A 275 1.75 -13.71 -21.17
CA ALA A 275 0.47 -13.58 -20.49
C ALA A 275 -0.35 -14.88 -20.59
N GLY A 276 -0.86 -15.35 -19.45
CA GLY A 276 -1.63 -16.60 -19.35
C GLY A 276 -0.84 -17.90 -19.58
N LYS A 277 0.50 -17.86 -19.69
CA LYS A 277 1.32 -19.05 -19.98
C LYS A 277 2.20 -19.42 -18.80
N ILE A 278 2.18 -20.70 -18.41
CA ILE A 278 3.12 -21.26 -17.42
C ILE A 278 4.54 -21.21 -18.01
N ARG A 279 5.51 -20.76 -17.22
CA ARG A 279 6.92 -20.68 -17.65
C ARG A 279 7.51 -22.06 -17.91
N LYS A 280 8.45 -22.13 -18.84
CA LYS A 280 9.19 -23.34 -19.22
C LYS A 280 10.68 -23.27 -18.88
N GLU A 281 11.03 -22.36 -17.99
CA GLU A 281 12.39 -22.11 -17.54
C GLU A 281 12.40 -21.74 -16.06
N ASN A 282 13.54 -21.93 -15.40
CA ASN A 282 13.72 -21.57 -14.00
C ASN A 282 13.96 -20.07 -13.84
N VAL A 283 13.35 -19.50 -12.80
CA VAL A 283 13.45 -18.06 -12.50
C VAL A 283 13.88 -17.85 -11.06
N MET A 284 14.69 -16.81 -10.84
CA MET A 284 15.12 -16.37 -9.52
C MET A 284 14.43 -15.05 -9.16
N ILE A 285 14.09 -14.87 -7.89
CA ILE A 285 13.52 -13.62 -7.41
C ILE A 285 14.62 -12.58 -7.26
N LYS A 286 14.58 -11.54 -8.09
CA LYS A 286 15.49 -10.41 -7.99
C LYS A 286 15.43 -9.79 -6.59
N GLY A 287 16.60 -9.62 -5.97
CA GLY A 287 16.72 -9.04 -4.62
C GLY A 287 16.43 -10.02 -3.47
N ASN A 288 16.09 -11.28 -3.74
CA ASN A 288 15.95 -12.31 -2.71
C ASN A 288 16.43 -13.69 -3.19
N PRO A 289 17.74 -13.97 -3.15
CA PRO A 289 18.29 -15.26 -3.58
C PRO A 289 17.88 -16.44 -2.68
N HIS A 290 17.33 -16.16 -1.50
CA HIS A 290 16.86 -17.20 -0.56
C HIS A 290 15.44 -17.69 -0.88
N PHE A 291 14.68 -16.94 -1.70
CA PHE A 291 13.34 -17.35 -2.12
C PHE A 291 13.42 -18.40 -3.22
N LYS A 292 13.22 -19.67 -2.85
CA LYS A 292 13.19 -20.78 -3.80
C LYS A 292 11.83 -20.89 -4.48
N THR A 293 11.83 -20.69 -5.79
CA THR A 293 10.70 -20.99 -6.68
C THR A 293 10.70 -22.48 -7.05
N SER A 294 9.60 -23.00 -7.57
CA SER A 294 9.56 -24.39 -8.05
C SER A 294 10.38 -24.57 -9.33
N GLU A 295 11.02 -25.74 -9.49
CA GLU A 295 11.57 -26.17 -10.78
C GLU A 295 10.47 -26.17 -11.84
N TRP A 296 10.75 -25.66 -13.04
CA TRP A 296 9.69 -25.41 -14.04
C TRP A 296 8.94 -26.69 -14.44
N GLN A 297 9.62 -27.84 -14.47
CA GLN A 297 9.03 -29.15 -14.77
C GLN A 297 8.02 -29.59 -13.70
N LEU A 298 8.15 -29.10 -12.47
CA LEU A 298 7.28 -29.47 -11.35
C LEU A 298 6.08 -28.54 -11.18
N ILE A 299 6.02 -27.40 -11.90
CA ILE A 299 4.96 -26.40 -11.70
C ILE A 299 3.57 -27.00 -11.86
N ASN A 300 3.33 -27.76 -12.94
CA ASN A 300 2.00 -28.35 -13.20
C ASN A 300 1.59 -29.31 -12.07
N LEU A 301 2.52 -30.11 -11.56
CA LEU A 301 2.27 -30.99 -10.42
C LEU A 301 1.88 -30.18 -9.18
N ARG A 302 2.66 -29.15 -8.84
CA ARG A 302 2.41 -28.29 -7.67
C ARG A 302 1.11 -27.50 -7.77
N LEU A 303 0.77 -26.99 -8.95
CA LEU A 303 -0.53 -26.33 -9.18
C LEU A 303 -1.68 -27.30 -8.99
N ASN A 304 -1.57 -28.53 -9.50
CA ASN A 304 -2.59 -29.56 -9.30
C ASN A 304 -2.75 -29.93 -7.81
N GLU A 305 -1.65 -30.03 -7.06
CA GLU A 305 -1.67 -30.23 -5.60
C GLU A 305 -2.40 -29.08 -4.89
N LEU A 306 -2.06 -27.83 -5.22
CA LEU A 306 -2.69 -26.64 -4.66
C LEU A 306 -4.19 -26.58 -4.99
N MET A 307 -4.58 -26.94 -6.22
CA MET A 307 -5.99 -26.97 -6.63
C MET A 307 -6.77 -28.06 -5.89
N LYS A 308 -6.18 -29.23 -5.62
CA LYS A 308 -6.81 -30.25 -4.77
C LYS A 308 -7.06 -29.72 -3.34
N SER A 309 -6.12 -28.97 -2.78
CA SER A 309 -6.32 -28.33 -1.48
C SER A 309 -7.45 -27.30 -1.52
N TYR A 310 -7.56 -26.52 -2.59
CA TYR A 310 -8.68 -25.60 -2.80
C TYR A 310 -10.02 -26.32 -2.97
N ASP A 311 -10.06 -27.41 -3.73
CA ASP A 311 -11.27 -28.21 -3.91
C ASP A 311 -11.80 -28.77 -2.59
N LYS A 312 -10.90 -29.25 -1.73
CA LYS A 312 -11.23 -29.71 -0.38
C LYS A 312 -11.66 -28.56 0.54
N PHE A 313 -11.05 -27.39 0.39
CA PHE A 313 -11.44 -26.21 1.16
C PHE A 313 -12.89 -25.81 0.82
N GLU A 314 -13.24 -25.76 -0.46
CA GLU A 314 -14.56 -25.37 -0.95
C GLU A 314 -15.66 -26.43 -0.74
N SER A 315 -15.32 -27.68 -0.44
CA SER A 315 -16.30 -28.75 -0.20
C SER A 315 -16.99 -28.71 1.16
N GLU A 316 -16.59 -27.80 2.04
CA GLU A 316 -17.10 -27.67 3.42
C GLU A 316 -17.52 -26.23 3.70
N ASN A 317 -18.44 -26.04 4.65
CA ASN A 317 -18.70 -24.69 5.18
C ASN A 317 -17.51 -24.25 6.03
N ARG A 318 -17.02 -23.03 5.78
CA ARG A 318 -15.83 -22.48 6.44
C ARG A 318 -16.19 -21.29 7.31
N SER A 319 -15.63 -21.27 8.51
CA SER A 319 -15.63 -20.09 9.38
C SER A 319 -14.82 -18.96 8.73
N ILE A 320 -15.03 -17.71 9.18
CA ILE A 320 -14.28 -16.56 8.66
C ILE A 320 -12.77 -16.74 8.86
N LYS A 321 -12.36 -17.37 9.97
CA LYS A 321 -10.97 -17.68 10.28
C LYS A 321 -10.38 -18.63 9.25
N GLU A 322 -11.07 -19.73 8.96
CA GLU A 322 -10.61 -20.71 7.97
C GLU A 322 -10.50 -20.09 6.58
N VAL A 323 -11.44 -19.21 6.19
CA VAL A 323 -11.38 -18.49 4.91
C VAL A 323 -10.14 -17.59 4.84
N ILE A 324 -9.89 -16.77 5.87
CA ILE A 324 -8.74 -15.86 5.89
C ILE A 324 -7.42 -16.64 5.91
N ASP A 325 -7.33 -17.67 6.76
CA ASP A 325 -6.12 -18.48 6.89
C ASP A 325 -5.83 -19.26 5.60
N PHE A 326 -6.87 -19.78 4.94
CA PHE A 326 -6.72 -20.47 3.66
C PHE A 326 -6.35 -19.51 2.52
N ALA A 327 -6.96 -18.32 2.45
CA ALA A 327 -6.60 -17.32 1.46
C ALA A 327 -5.13 -16.89 1.58
N ALA A 328 -4.64 -16.71 2.82
CA ALA A 328 -3.24 -16.43 3.11
C ALA A 328 -2.30 -17.60 2.73
N PHE A 329 -2.70 -18.84 3.05
CA PHE A 329 -1.97 -20.04 2.62
C PHE A 329 -1.89 -20.15 1.10
N PHE A 330 -3.02 -20.04 0.41
CA PHE A 330 -3.12 -20.16 -1.04
C PHE A 330 -2.25 -19.11 -1.74
N HIS A 331 -2.30 -17.87 -1.24
CA HIS A 331 -1.42 -16.79 -1.69
C HIS A 331 0.06 -17.16 -1.61
N ASN A 332 0.54 -17.60 -0.43
CA ASN A 332 1.94 -17.92 -0.21
C ASN A 332 2.40 -19.16 -0.97
N GLU A 333 1.57 -20.20 -1.05
CA GLU A 333 1.81 -21.36 -1.90
C GLU A 333 1.98 -20.95 -3.36
N PHE A 334 1.03 -20.18 -3.89
CA PHE A 334 1.07 -19.74 -5.29
C PHE A 334 2.34 -18.92 -5.59
N GLN A 335 2.75 -18.03 -4.68
CA GLN A 335 4.00 -17.28 -4.84
C GLN A 335 5.25 -18.16 -4.86
N ARG A 336 5.25 -19.28 -4.13
CA ARG A 336 6.36 -20.26 -4.09
C ARG A 336 6.38 -21.18 -5.32
N ILE A 337 5.20 -21.58 -5.80
CA ILE A 337 5.08 -22.26 -7.09
C ILE A 337 5.66 -21.35 -8.18
N HIS A 338 5.30 -20.07 -8.14
CA HIS A 338 5.80 -19.04 -9.04
C HIS A 338 5.65 -19.45 -10.52
N PRO A 339 4.41 -19.73 -10.99
CA PRO A 339 4.20 -20.42 -12.26
C PRO A 339 4.48 -19.58 -13.51
N PHE A 340 4.61 -18.25 -13.40
CA PHE A 340 4.76 -17.35 -14.54
C PHE A 340 6.15 -16.72 -14.62
N ILE A 341 6.52 -16.18 -15.79
CA ILE A 341 7.75 -15.39 -15.98
C ILE A 341 7.69 -14.07 -15.20
N ASP A 342 6.55 -13.38 -15.24
CA ASP A 342 6.25 -12.18 -14.46
C ASP A 342 4.78 -12.23 -14.01
N GLY A 343 4.35 -11.34 -13.12
CA GLY A 343 2.95 -11.23 -12.72
C GLY A 343 2.53 -12.16 -11.58
N ASN A 344 3.45 -12.96 -11.02
CA ASN A 344 3.15 -13.91 -9.94
C ASN A 344 2.58 -13.24 -8.69
N SER A 345 3.20 -12.15 -8.22
CA SER A 345 2.75 -11.42 -7.03
C SER A 345 1.42 -10.67 -7.25
N ARG A 346 1.22 -10.10 -8.44
CA ARG A 346 -0.06 -9.48 -8.85
C ARG A 346 -1.19 -10.51 -8.92
N THR A 347 -0.89 -11.70 -9.45
CA THR A 347 -1.85 -12.80 -9.57
C THR A 347 -2.14 -13.43 -8.21
N SER A 348 -1.14 -13.61 -7.33
CA SER A 348 -1.37 -14.17 -5.99
C SER A 348 -2.31 -13.30 -5.17
N ARG A 349 -2.15 -11.96 -5.22
CA ARG A 349 -3.07 -11.01 -4.56
C ARG A 349 -4.47 -11.06 -5.16
N LEU A 350 -4.59 -11.15 -6.48
CA LEU A 350 -5.88 -11.29 -7.17
C LEU A 350 -6.61 -12.58 -6.77
N LEU A 351 -5.90 -13.70 -6.65
CA LEU A 351 -6.46 -14.99 -6.21
C LEU A 351 -6.86 -14.98 -4.75
N MET A 352 -6.06 -14.34 -3.88
CA MET A 352 -6.43 -14.11 -2.48
C MET A 352 -7.73 -13.29 -2.39
N LEU A 353 -7.85 -12.22 -3.19
CA LEU A 353 -9.06 -11.40 -3.25
C LEU A 353 -10.27 -12.19 -3.75
N HIS A 354 -10.10 -13.05 -4.77
CA HIS A 354 -11.16 -13.93 -5.27
C HIS A 354 -11.70 -14.83 -4.16
N ILE A 355 -10.82 -15.48 -3.40
CA ILE A 355 -11.20 -16.37 -2.29
C ILE A 355 -11.96 -15.58 -1.23
N LEU A 356 -11.41 -14.45 -0.76
CA LEU A 356 -12.07 -13.62 0.26
C LEU A 356 -13.45 -13.14 -0.19
N ARG A 357 -13.57 -12.59 -1.41
CA ARG A 357 -14.85 -12.06 -1.92
C ARG A 357 -15.90 -13.13 -2.20
N SER A 358 -15.49 -14.33 -2.62
CA SER A 358 -16.41 -15.46 -2.83
C SER A 358 -17.08 -15.93 -1.53
N HIS A 359 -16.48 -15.59 -0.39
CA HIS A 359 -16.96 -15.89 0.96
C HIS A 359 -17.49 -14.63 1.69
N ASP A 360 -17.91 -13.62 0.94
CA ASP A 360 -18.51 -12.35 1.41
C ASP A 360 -17.58 -11.49 2.30
N ILE A 361 -16.26 -11.63 2.18
CA ILE A 361 -15.27 -10.77 2.82
C ILE A 361 -14.80 -9.72 1.79
N PRO A 362 -15.14 -8.43 1.94
CA PRO A 362 -14.93 -7.41 0.91
C PRO A 362 -13.49 -6.89 0.80
N ALA A 363 -12.61 -7.30 1.71
CA ALA A 363 -11.35 -6.62 2.02
C ALA A 363 -10.14 -7.23 1.31
N LEU A 364 -9.31 -6.38 0.68
CA LEU A 364 -7.89 -6.66 0.44
C LEU A 364 -7.10 -5.40 -0.01
N GLU A 365 -7.60 -4.18 0.19
CA GLU A 365 -6.76 -3.03 -0.13
C GLU A 365 -5.58 -3.06 0.82
N LEU A 366 -4.37 -3.29 0.31
CA LEU A 366 -3.20 -3.29 1.16
C LEU A 366 -2.87 -1.83 1.50
N PRO A 367 -3.03 -1.37 2.76
CA PRO A 367 -2.68 -0.02 3.14
C PRO A 367 -1.16 0.13 3.07
N LEU A 368 -0.68 1.34 2.74
CA LEU A 368 0.75 1.63 2.63
C LEU A 368 1.53 1.18 3.88
N GLY A 369 1.00 1.42 5.08
CA GLY A 369 1.63 1.00 6.34
C GLY A 369 1.88 -0.50 6.50
N TYR A 370 1.26 -1.35 5.69
CA TYR A 370 1.48 -2.80 5.70
C TYR A 370 2.42 -3.29 4.59
N PHE A 371 2.88 -2.43 3.68
CA PHE A 371 3.72 -2.83 2.53
C PHE A 371 4.98 -3.57 2.95
N ASP A 372 5.75 -3.01 3.89
CA ASP A 372 6.99 -3.64 4.34
C ASP A 372 6.73 -4.99 5.03
N SER A 373 5.74 -5.04 5.92
CA SER A 373 5.38 -6.27 6.62
C SER A 373 4.93 -7.35 5.64
N TYR A 374 4.10 -6.98 4.65
CA TYR A 374 3.64 -7.86 3.60
C TYR A 374 4.82 -8.37 2.74
N MET A 375 5.70 -7.49 2.27
CA MET A 375 6.83 -7.88 1.43
C MET A 375 7.81 -8.79 2.18
N ASN A 376 8.09 -8.51 3.45
CA ASN A 376 8.99 -9.31 4.30
C ASN A 376 8.42 -10.69 4.66
N LEU A 377 7.09 -10.87 4.62
CA LEU A 377 6.43 -12.15 4.86
C LEU A 377 6.12 -12.92 3.56
N THR A 378 6.35 -12.30 2.40
CA THR A 378 6.05 -12.87 1.08
C THR A 378 7.32 -12.91 0.20
N LYS A 379 7.40 -12.08 -0.85
CA LYS A 379 8.44 -12.07 -1.89
C LYS A 379 9.86 -11.82 -1.33
N LEU A 380 10.00 -11.03 -0.26
CA LEU A 380 11.29 -10.71 0.38
C LEU A 380 11.57 -11.57 1.61
N SER A 381 10.71 -12.54 1.91
CA SER A 381 10.90 -13.44 3.03
C SER A 381 12.18 -14.28 2.88
N LYS A 382 13.03 -14.28 3.91
CA LYS A 382 14.19 -15.17 4.01
C LYS A 382 13.81 -16.59 4.41
N LYS A 383 12.76 -16.72 5.23
CA LYS A 383 12.24 -18.00 5.73
C LYS A 383 10.73 -17.91 5.80
N ARG A 384 10.06 -18.96 5.28
CA ARG A 384 8.61 -19.09 5.33
C ARG A 384 8.08 -18.93 6.76
N ASP A 385 7.12 -18.03 6.92
CA ASP A 385 6.41 -17.80 8.17
C ASP A 385 4.93 -17.56 7.87
N ASP A 386 4.18 -18.66 7.74
CA ASP A 386 2.77 -18.60 7.39
C ASP A 386 1.91 -18.09 8.54
N GLU A 387 2.30 -18.32 9.80
CA GLU A 387 1.53 -17.86 10.96
C GLU A 387 1.57 -16.33 11.06
N SER A 388 2.75 -15.72 10.92
CA SER A 388 2.85 -14.26 10.85
C SER A 388 2.12 -13.69 9.63
N PHE A 389 2.14 -14.38 8.49
CA PHE A 389 1.42 -13.93 7.29
C PHE A 389 -0.10 -14.00 7.46
N LYS A 390 -0.64 -15.10 8.02
CA LYS A 390 -2.07 -15.21 8.36
C LYS A 390 -2.50 -14.10 9.30
N TYR A 391 -1.71 -13.85 10.35
CA TYR A 391 -1.97 -12.75 11.28
C TYR A 391 -1.98 -11.38 10.58
N LEU A 392 -1.03 -11.13 9.69
CA LEU A 392 -1.00 -9.90 8.89
C LEU A 392 -2.26 -9.75 8.00
N ILE A 393 -2.70 -10.83 7.34
CA ILE A 393 -3.93 -10.78 6.53
C ILE A 393 -5.15 -10.51 7.42
N GLN A 394 -5.24 -11.10 8.62
CA GLN A 394 -6.30 -10.77 9.57
C GLN A 394 -6.28 -9.29 9.97
N GLU A 395 -5.11 -8.70 10.19
CA GLU A 395 -4.98 -7.27 10.47
C GLU A 395 -5.48 -6.39 9.32
N ILE A 396 -5.10 -6.71 8.08
CA ILE A 396 -5.51 -5.99 6.88
C ILE A 396 -7.02 -6.10 6.67
N VAL A 397 -7.57 -7.32 6.79
CA VAL A 397 -9.02 -7.54 6.67
C VAL A 397 -9.79 -6.75 7.74
N LEU A 398 -9.30 -6.74 8.97
CA LEU A 398 -9.91 -5.95 10.05
C LEU A 398 -9.87 -4.44 9.75
N PHE A 399 -8.72 -3.94 9.27
CA PHE A 399 -8.55 -2.54 8.89
C PHE A 399 -9.57 -2.13 7.82
N ASP A 400 -9.65 -2.89 6.74
CA ASP A 400 -10.50 -2.60 5.58
C ASP A 400 -11.98 -2.65 5.94
N ILE A 401 -12.44 -3.71 6.63
CA ILE A 401 -13.86 -3.82 7.01
C ILE A 401 -14.26 -2.66 7.93
N LYS A 402 -13.41 -2.26 8.88
CA LYS A 402 -13.69 -1.10 9.74
C LYS A 402 -13.76 0.20 8.96
N ARG A 403 -12.86 0.38 7.98
CA ARG A 403 -12.85 1.55 7.11
C ARG A 403 -14.12 1.62 6.25
N ILE A 404 -14.52 0.51 5.64
CA ILE A 404 -15.75 0.41 4.84
C ILE A 404 -16.97 0.68 5.72
N ASN A 405 -17.07 0.03 6.88
CA ASN A 405 -18.16 0.25 7.83
C ASN A 405 -18.27 1.72 8.24
N ALA A 406 -17.14 2.39 8.50
CA ALA A 406 -17.14 3.80 8.87
C ALA A 406 -17.62 4.75 7.74
N ARG A 407 -17.49 4.35 6.47
CA ARG A 407 -18.03 5.11 5.32
C ARG A 407 -19.51 4.82 5.07
N LEU A 408 -19.98 3.63 5.44
CA LEU A 408 -21.38 3.24 5.33
C LEU A 408 -22.27 3.79 6.45
N GLY A 409 -21.69 4.21 7.58
CA GLY A 409 -22.41 4.66 8.80
C GLY A 409 -22.38 3.61 9.91
#